data_AF-A0A7X3ZIU7-F1
#
_entry.id   AF-A0A7X3ZIU7-F1
#
_cell.length_a   1.000
_cell.length_b   1.000
_cell.length_c   1.000
_cell.angle_alpha   90.00
_cell.angle_beta   90.00
_cell.angle_gamma   90.00
#
_symmetry.space_group_name_H-M   'P 1'
#
loop_
_entity.id
_entity.type
_entity.pdbx_description
1 polymer ?
#
loop_
_entity_poly.entity_id
_entity_poly.type
_entity_poly.pdbx_seq_one_letter_code
_entity_poly.pdbx_strand_id
1 'polypeptide(L)'
;LTVQSDVFFIRCTPISYTQNCTLIHLLYNTESDVQLVRECIDSMYPDRDSLASFYKKLNENKNNDFTSLGKLNDILEDYSVEEIDTRLTIFEELGFIQRKSDNESQYIKLIQNEKRDLNTSKTYQRCEWLKLESQDFMNFQLERNCQQIWERIKDECGIPNQ
;
A
#
# COMPACT_ATOMS: atom_id res chain seq x y z
N LEU A 1 -0.87 0.62 13.49
CA LEU A 1 -0.77 2.08 13.76
C LEU A 1 -1.82 2.78 12.92
N THR A 2 -2.80 3.47 13.53
CA THR A 2 -3.77 4.25 12.75
C THR A 2 -3.09 5.57 12.36
N VAL A 3 -2.93 5.82 11.05
CA VAL A 3 -2.40 7.10 10.56
C VAL A 3 -3.39 8.20 10.93
N GLN A 4 -2.98 9.09 11.83
CA GLN A 4 -3.79 10.25 12.23
C GLN A 4 -3.26 11.50 11.53
N SER A 5 -3.56 11.64 10.25
CA SER A 5 -3.21 12.82 9.44
C SER A 5 -3.61 14.12 10.13
N ASP A 6 -4.78 14.13 10.77
CA ASP A 6 -5.32 15.29 11.46
C ASP A 6 -4.44 15.73 12.62
N VAL A 7 -3.82 14.78 13.33
CA VAL A 7 -2.89 15.08 14.43
C VAL A 7 -1.60 15.71 13.91
N PHE A 8 -1.10 15.26 12.75
CA PHE A 8 0.04 15.90 12.10
C PHE A 8 -0.28 17.35 11.73
N PHE A 9 -1.42 17.61 11.08
CA PHE A 9 -1.82 18.96 10.71
C PHE A 9 -2.07 19.85 11.93
N ILE A 10 -2.70 19.33 12.99
CA ILE A 10 -2.87 20.06 14.26
C ILE A 10 -1.51 20.46 14.83
N ARG A 11 -0.52 19.57 14.84
CA ARG A 11 0.85 19.88 15.30
C ARG A 11 1.55 20.92 14.42
N CYS A 12 1.20 20.98 13.14
CA CYS A 12 1.74 21.97 12.20
C CYS A 12 1.01 23.31 12.23
N THR A 13 -0.14 23.42 12.91
CA THR A 13 -0.92 24.68 13.04
C THR A 13 -0.07 25.92 13.39
N PRO A 14 0.95 25.84 14.27
CA PRO A 14 1.79 27.01 14.57
C PRO A 14 2.45 27.66 13.34
N ILE A 15 2.72 26.87 12.30
CA ILE A 15 3.32 27.35 11.05
C ILE A 15 2.37 28.26 10.28
N SER A 16 1.06 28.04 10.39
CA SER A 16 0.04 28.86 9.73
C SER A 16 -0.04 30.31 10.26
N TYR A 17 0.59 30.61 11.41
CA TYR A 17 0.69 31.97 11.95
C TYR A 17 1.86 32.77 11.38
N THR A 18 2.74 32.13 10.60
CA THR A 18 3.87 32.81 9.94
C THR A 18 3.44 33.31 8.57
N GLN A 19 3.83 34.55 8.23
CA GLN A 19 3.55 35.14 6.90
C GLN A 19 4.55 34.68 5.82
N ASN A 20 5.55 33.87 6.19
CA ASN A 20 6.59 33.40 5.32
C ASN A 20 6.30 31.98 4.83
N CYS A 21 6.80 31.64 3.64
CA CYS A 21 6.85 30.25 3.20
C CYS A 21 7.68 29.44 4.21
N THR A 22 7.05 28.42 4.79
CA THR A 22 7.69 27.53 5.76
C THR A 22 7.68 26.11 5.21
N LEU A 23 8.85 25.47 5.28
CA LEU A 23 9.07 24.13 4.77
C LEU A 23 9.15 23.17 5.94
N ILE A 24 8.41 22.07 5.84
CA ILE A 24 8.41 21.01 6.85
C ILE A 24 9.22 19.86 6.28
N HIS A 25 10.28 19.49 6.99
CA HIS A 25 11.03 18.28 6.70
C HIS A 25 10.79 17.27 7.82
N LEU A 26 10.33 16.08 7.46
CA LEU A 26 10.12 14.98 8.39
C LEU A 26 11.42 14.22 8.56
N LEU A 27 11.92 14.17 9.79
CA LEU A 27 13.07 13.35 10.15
C LEU A 27 12.56 11.99 10.62
N TYR A 28 12.91 10.95 9.87
CA TYR A 28 12.58 9.58 10.21
C TYR A 28 13.69 8.98 11.07
N ASN A 29 13.32 8.25 12.12
CA ASN A 29 14.25 7.39 12.84
C ASN A 29 14.64 6.22 11.93
N THR A 30 15.94 6.12 11.64
CA THR A 30 16.56 5.16 10.71
C THR A 30 16.27 3.70 11.04
N GLU A 31 15.98 3.35 12.29
CA GLU A 31 15.69 1.96 12.68
C GLU A 31 14.19 1.69 12.77
N SER A 32 13.46 2.41 13.63
CA SER A 32 12.04 2.12 13.90
C SER A 32 11.12 2.51 12.74
N ASP A 33 11.33 3.70 12.16
CA ASP A 33 10.38 4.23 11.19
C ASP A 33 10.58 3.58 9.82
N VAL A 34 11.84 3.27 9.48
CA VAL A 34 12.18 2.54 8.26
C VAL A 34 11.61 1.13 8.28
N GLN A 35 11.74 0.43 9.41
CA GLN A 35 11.15 -0.89 9.56
C GLN A 35 9.63 -0.83 9.45
N LEU A 36 8.97 0.11 10.12
CA LEU A 36 7.53 0.29 10.03
C LEU A 36 7.06 0.59 8.61
N VAL A 37 7.79 1.43 7.87
CA VAL A 37 7.46 1.76 6.47
C VAL A 37 7.62 0.52 5.59
N ARG A 38 8.68 -0.27 5.76
CA ARG A 38 8.88 -1.53 5.04
C ARG A 38 7.75 -2.53 5.31
N GLU A 39 7.40 -2.72 6.58
CA GLU A 39 6.29 -3.60 6.98
C GLU A 39 4.96 -3.14 6.35
N CYS A 40 4.69 -1.83 6.34
CA CYS A 40 3.50 -1.27 5.66
C CYS A 40 3.51 -1.54 4.15
N ILE A 41 4.64 -1.30 3.48
CA ILE A 41 4.82 -1.52 2.03
C ILE A 41 4.62 -2.99 1.68
N ASP A 42 5.24 -3.90 2.43
CA ASP A 42 5.15 -5.34 2.17
C ASP A 42 3.75 -5.90 2.44
N SER A 43 3.02 -5.30 3.38
CA SER A 43 1.65 -5.67 3.66
C SER A 43 0.68 -5.16 2.57
N MET A 44 0.82 -3.89 2.17
CA MET A 44 -0.04 -3.25 1.15
C MET A 44 0.21 -3.77 -0.27
N TYR A 45 1.46 -4.10 -0.59
CA TYR A 45 1.85 -4.58 -1.91
C TYR A 45 2.28 -6.04 -1.77
N PRO A 46 1.43 -7.02 -2.11
CA PRO A 46 1.74 -8.41 -1.85
C PRO A 46 2.73 -8.96 -2.87
N ASP A 47 3.71 -9.76 -2.41
CA ASP A 47 4.53 -10.59 -3.28
C ASP A 47 3.81 -11.90 -3.65
N ARG A 48 4.48 -12.76 -4.42
CA ARG A 48 3.95 -14.06 -4.84
C ARG A 48 3.59 -14.97 -3.67
N ASP A 49 4.40 -15.03 -2.62
CA ASP A 49 4.23 -15.96 -1.51
C ASP A 49 3.10 -15.50 -0.57
N SER A 50 3.00 -14.18 -0.38
CA SER A 50 1.89 -13.50 0.30
C SER A 50 0.56 -13.74 -0.44
N LEU A 51 0.54 -13.58 -1.78
CA LEU A 51 -0.63 -13.91 -2.60
C LEU A 51 -0.99 -15.39 -2.50
N ALA A 52 -0.01 -16.30 -2.60
CA ALA A 52 -0.27 -17.74 -2.50
C ALA A 52 -0.89 -18.12 -1.14
N SER A 53 -0.37 -17.54 -0.06
CA SER A 53 -0.87 -17.75 1.30
C SER A 53 -2.30 -17.23 1.46
N PHE A 54 -2.59 -16.04 0.94
CA PHE A 54 -3.94 -15.46 0.95
C PHE A 54 -4.93 -16.31 0.13
N TYR A 55 -4.53 -16.74 -1.07
CA TYR A 55 -5.37 -17.60 -1.91
C TYR A 55 -5.67 -18.95 -1.25
N LYS A 56 -4.69 -19.51 -0.53
CA LYS A 56 -4.89 -20.73 0.26
C LYS A 56 -5.95 -20.53 1.34
N LYS A 57 -5.88 -19.43 2.12
CA LYS A 57 -6.91 -19.08 3.12
C LYS A 57 -8.30 -18.96 2.50
N LEU A 58 -8.42 -18.33 1.33
CA LEU A 58 -9.68 -18.24 0.59
C LEU A 58 -10.19 -19.63 0.16
N ASN A 59 -9.31 -20.48 -0.38
CA ASN A 59 -9.68 -21.77 -0.94
C ASN A 59 -10.07 -22.80 0.13
N GLU A 60 -9.47 -22.74 1.33
CA GLU A 60 -9.86 -23.55 2.50
C GLU A 60 -11.28 -23.23 2.98
N ASN A 61 -11.76 -22.01 2.73
CA ASN A 61 -13.09 -21.53 3.09
C ASN A 61 -14.03 -21.44 1.87
N LYS A 62 -13.69 -22.13 0.77
CA LYS A 62 -14.48 -22.06 -0.46
C LYS A 62 -15.87 -22.67 -0.25
N ASN A 63 -16.87 -21.97 -0.75
CA ASN A 63 -18.13 -22.58 -1.16
C ASN A 63 -18.15 -22.67 -2.69
N ASN A 64 -18.93 -23.61 -3.24
CA ASN A 64 -19.11 -23.73 -4.71
C ASN A 64 -19.86 -22.53 -5.32
N ASP A 65 -20.25 -21.56 -4.49
CA ASP A 65 -21.02 -20.38 -4.86
C ASP A 65 -20.40 -19.09 -4.31
N PHE A 66 -21.01 -17.96 -4.65
CA PHE A 66 -20.60 -16.65 -4.16
C PHE A 66 -20.62 -16.56 -2.63
N THR A 67 -19.50 -16.11 -2.06
CA THR A 67 -19.32 -15.88 -0.62
C THR A 67 -19.24 -14.39 -0.37
N SER A 68 -19.98 -13.87 0.62
CA SER A 68 -19.94 -12.45 0.96
C SER A 68 -18.58 -12.06 1.56
N LEU A 69 -18.06 -10.91 1.15
CA LEU A 69 -16.80 -10.39 1.67
C LEU A 69 -16.87 -10.15 3.18
N GLY A 70 -18.03 -9.72 3.69
CA GLY A 70 -18.24 -9.56 5.14
C GLY A 70 -18.03 -10.86 5.95
N LYS A 71 -18.33 -12.04 5.39
CA LYS A 71 -18.03 -13.33 6.05
C LYS A 71 -16.54 -13.70 5.96
N LEU A 72 -15.86 -13.22 4.93
CA LEU A 72 -14.43 -13.45 4.74
C LEU A 72 -13.58 -12.53 5.62
N ASN A 73 -14.10 -11.37 6.02
CA ASN A 73 -13.39 -10.45 6.90
C ASN A 73 -13.00 -11.11 8.24
N ASP A 74 -13.84 -12.00 8.79
CA ASP A 74 -13.52 -12.75 10.01
C ASP A 74 -12.36 -13.74 9.80
N ILE A 75 -12.21 -14.27 8.58
CA ILE A 75 -11.13 -15.21 8.19
C ILE A 75 -9.86 -14.45 7.80
N LEU A 76 -10.03 -13.23 7.30
CA LEU A 76 -8.99 -12.35 6.79
C LEU A 76 -8.68 -11.24 7.79
N GLU A 77 -8.94 -11.44 9.08
CA GLU A 77 -8.78 -10.45 10.16
C GLU A 77 -7.36 -9.86 10.24
N ASP A 78 -6.37 -10.61 9.77
CA ASP A 78 -4.96 -10.19 9.68
C ASP A 78 -4.73 -9.09 8.62
N TYR A 79 -5.70 -8.82 7.74
CA TYR A 79 -5.55 -7.91 6.61
C TYR A 79 -6.47 -6.69 6.75
N SER A 80 -5.96 -5.53 6.34
CA SER A 80 -6.78 -4.33 6.16
C SER A 80 -7.75 -4.49 4.99
N VAL A 81 -8.77 -3.62 4.94
CA VAL A 81 -9.75 -3.62 3.84
C VAL A 81 -9.07 -3.34 2.51
N GLU A 82 -8.11 -2.42 2.49
CA GLU A 82 -7.32 -2.04 1.32
C GLU A 82 -6.42 -3.18 0.84
N GLU A 83 -5.84 -3.93 1.77
CA GLU A 83 -5.02 -5.10 1.49
C GLU A 83 -5.82 -6.24 0.86
N ILE A 84 -7.02 -6.48 1.39
CA ILE A 84 -7.96 -7.46 0.86
C ILE A 84 -8.36 -7.05 -0.57
N ASP A 85 -8.76 -5.79 -0.78
CA ASP A 85 -9.20 -5.34 -2.10
C ASP A 85 -8.09 -5.41 -3.16
N THR A 86 -6.87 -5.02 -2.80
CA THR A 86 -5.69 -5.11 -3.70
C THR A 86 -5.45 -6.56 -4.13
N ARG A 87 -5.45 -7.50 -3.17
CA ARG A 87 -5.25 -8.93 -3.44
C ARG A 87 -6.38 -9.51 -4.28
N LEU A 88 -7.63 -9.21 -3.96
CA LEU A 88 -8.78 -9.66 -4.73
C LEU A 88 -8.76 -9.11 -6.16
N THR A 89 -8.37 -7.85 -6.35
CA THR A 89 -8.21 -7.26 -7.68
C THR A 89 -7.16 -8.00 -8.51
N ILE A 90 -6.01 -8.34 -7.92
CA ILE A 90 -4.98 -9.16 -8.58
C ILE A 90 -5.56 -10.53 -8.99
N PHE A 91 -6.26 -11.21 -8.09
CA PHE A 91 -6.86 -12.51 -8.42
C PHE A 91 -7.95 -12.42 -9.48
N GLU A 92 -8.72 -11.33 -9.52
CA GLU A 92 -9.74 -11.11 -10.55
C GLU A 92 -9.10 -10.86 -11.93
N GLU A 93 -8.06 -10.03 -12.01
CA GLU A 93 -7.30 -9.80 -13.25
C GLU A 93 -6.68 -11.10 -13.79
N LEU A 94 -6.21 -11.96 -12.89
CA LEU A 94 -5.70 -13.29 -13.23
C LEU A 94 -6.81 -14.33 -13.49
N GLY A 95 -8.08 -13.98 -13.25
CA GLY A 95 -9.23 -14.85 -13.44
C GLY A 95 -9.33 -16.00 -12.43
N PHE A 96 -8.72 -15.88 -11.26
CA PHE A 96 -8.85 -16.85 -10.15
C PHE A 96 -10.11 -16.60 -9.31
N ILE A 97 -10.69 -15.41 -9.41
CA ILE A 97 -11.97 -15.07 -8.78
C ILE A 97 -12.88 -14.30 -9.74
N GLN A 98 -14.15 -14.22 -9.38
CA GLN A 98 -15.12 -13.28 -9.92
C GLN A 98 -15.76 -12.50 -8.77
N ARG A 99 -15.83 -11.18 -8.90
CA ARG A 99 -16.55 -10.32 -7.95
C ARG A 99 -17.96 -10.01 -8.44
N LYS A 100 -18.88 -9.86 -7.49
CA LYS A 100 -20.25 -9.37 -7.71
C LYS A 100 -20.63 -8.43 -6.59
N SER A 101 -21.31 -7.34 -6.91
CA SER A 101 -21.90 -6.44 -5.93
C SER A 101 -23.41 -6.51 -6.00
N ASP A 102 -24.08 -6.55 -4.85
CA ASP A 102 -25.54 -6.51 -4.72
C ASP A 102 -25.91 -5.72 -3.46
N ASN A 103 -26.66 -4.61 -3.63
CA ASN A 103 -27.14 -3.73 -2.56
C ASN A 103 -26.10 -3.49 -1.45
N GLU A 104 -24.96 -2.87 -1.83
CA GLU A 104 -23.81 -2.54 -0.96
C GLU A 104 -23.00 -3.74 -0.44
N SER A 105 -23.46 -4.97 -0.63
CA SER A 105 -22.71 -6.17 -0.28
C SER A 105 -21.84 -6.64 -1.44
N GLN A 106 -20.56 -6.88 -1.16
CA GLN A 106 -19.63 -7.49 -2.12
C GLN A 106 -19.56 -9.00 -1.90
N TYR A 107 -19.49 -9.74 -3.00
CA TYR A 107 -19.40 -11.19 -3.02
C TYR A 107 -18.27 -11.62 -3.95
N ILE A 108 -17.59 -12.70 -3.58
CA ILE A 108 -16.55 -13.31 -4.39
C ILE A 108 -16.88 -14.76 -4.68
N LYS A 109 -16.52 -15.23 -5.86
CA LYS A 109 -16.55 -16.64 -6.23
C LYS A 109 -15.18 -17.07 -6.73
N LEU A 110 -14.64 -18.14 -6.16
CA LEU A 110 -13.39 -18.74 -6.64
C LEU A 110 -13.64 -19.50 -7.94
N ILE A 111 -12.77 -19.26 -8.93
CA ILE A 111 -12.82 -19.90 -10.24
C ILE A 111 -11.64 -20.86 -10.36
N GLN A 112 -11.91 -22.09 -10.78
CA GLN A 112 -10.86 -22.98 -11.23
C GLN A 112 -10.29 -22.45 -12.53
N ASN A 113 -9.02 -22.05 -12.48
CA ASN A 113 -8.32 -21.53 -13.64
C ASN A 113 -6.93 -22.17 -13.72
N GLU A 114 -6.38 -22.18 -14.93
CA GLU A 114 -5.02 -22.62 -15.15
C GLU A 114 -4.03 -21.65 -14.52
N LYS A 115 -2.81 -22.11 -14.27
CA LYS A 115 -1.74 -21.24 -13.75
C LYS A 115 -1.51 -20.11 -14.74
N ARG A 116 -1.69 -18.87 -14.28
CA ARG A 116 -1.34 -17.66 -15.02
C ARG A 116 -0.12 -17.00 -14.43
N ASP A 117 0.61 -16.28 -15.28
CA ASP A 117 1.74 -15.45 -14.88
C ASP A 117 1.22 -14.20 -14.13
N LEU A 118 1.79 -13.92 -12.95
CA LEU A 118 1.44 -12.75 -12.14
C LEU A 118 1.68 -11.44 -12.90
N ASN A 119 2.65 -11.41 -13.82
CA ASN A 119 2.94 -10.24 -14.65
C ASN A 119 1.81 -9.89 -15.63
N THR A 120 0.77 -10.72 -15.75
CA THR A 120 -0.43 -10.37 -16.52
C THR A 120 -1.40 -9.48 -15.75
N SER A 121 -1.26 -9.40 -14.42
CA SER A 121 -2.00 -8.47 -13.57
C SER A 121 -1.32 -7.10 -13.57
N LYS A 122 -2.05 -6.07 -14.03
CA LYS A 122 -1.59 -4.68 -13.99
C LYS A 122 -1.47 -4.19 -12.55
N THR A 123 -2.36 -4.64 -11.69
CA THR A 123 -2.32 -4.30 -10.26
C THR A 123 -1.07 -4.87 -9.61
N TYR A 124 -0.71 -6.13 -9.89
CA TYR A 124 0.52 -6.73 -9.39
C TYR A 124 1.77 -6.01 -9.90
N GLN A 125 1.84 -5.69 -11.19
CA GLN A 125 2.96 -4.91 -11.75
C GLN A 125 3.10 -3.55 -11.08
N ARG A 126 1.99 -2.88 -10.77
CA ARG A 126 2.00 -1.61 -10.04
C ARG A 126 2.49 -1.79 -8.61
N CYS A 127 2.09 -2.86 -7.92
CA CYS A 127 2.60 -3.19 -6.58
C CYS A 127 4.12 -3.36 -6.59
N GLU A 128 4.67 -4.11 -7.54
CA GLU A 128 6.12 -4.30 -7.68
C GLU A 128 6.85 -2.97 -7.94
N TRP A 129 6.29 -2.12 -8.82
CA TRP A 129 6.86 -0.80 -9.08
C TRP A 129 6.85 0.10 -7.84
N LEU A 130 5.75 0.13 -7.07
CA LEU A 130 5.65 0.90 -5.83
C LEU A 130 6.60 0.39 -4.74
N LYS A 131 6.84 -0.93 -4.66
CA LYS A 131 7.86 -1.49 -3.78
C LYS A 131 9.26 -1.00 -4.13
N LEU A 132 9.61 -1.02 -5.42
CA LEU A 132 10.91 -0.54 -5.88
C LEU A 132 11.08 0.96 -5.63
N GLU A 133 10.09 1.76 -6.02
CA GLU A 133 10.13 3.22 -5.84
C GLU A 133 10.21 3.61 -4.36
N SER A 134 9.47 2.92 -3.50
CA SER A 134 9.53 3.17 -2.05
C SER A 134 10.88 2.79 -1.44
N GLN A 135 11.52 1.71 -1.89
CA GLN A 135 12.89 1.37 -1.46
C GLN A 135 13.89 2.45 -1.90
N ASP A 136 13.81 2.92 -3.14
CA ASP A 136 14.67 4.00 -3.65
C ASP A 136 14.47 5.29 -2.86
N PHE A 137 13.22 5.64 -2.55
CA PHE A 137 12.89 6.79 -1.72
C PHE A 137 13.48 6.66 -0.31
N MET A 138 13.33 5.50 0.33
CA MET A 138 13.85 5.27 1.67
C MET A 138 15.38 5.33 1.70
N ASN A 139 16.06 4.72 0.73
CA ASN A 139 17.52 4.80 0.62
C ASN A 139 17.97 6.26 0.44
N PHE A 140 17.27 7.02 -0.40
CA PHE A 140 17.56 8.45 -0.58
C PHE A 140 17.41 9.25 0.73
N GLN A 141 16.34 9.03 1.51
CA GLN A 141 16.12 9.72 2.78
C GLN A 141 17.17 9.35 3.84
N LEU A 142 17.67 8.11 3.83
CA LEU A 142 18.59 7.60 4.86
C LEU A 142 20.07 7.90 4.56
N GLU A 143 20.47 7.92 3.29
CA GLU A 143 21.87 8.10 2.89
C GLU A 143 22.26 9.57 2.70
N ARG A 144 21.28 10.44 2.44
CA ARG A 144 21.54 11.85 2.14
C ARG A 144 21.40 12.70 3.39
N ASN A 145 22.36 13.60 3.60
CA ASN A 145 22.22 14.60 4.65
C ASN A 145 21.16 15.65 4.25
N CYS A 146 20.66 16.41 5.23
CA CYS A 146 19.60 17.41 5.01
C CYS A 146 19.92 18.41 3.88
N GLN A 147 21.20 18.75 3.69
CA GLN A 147 21.63 19.66 2.63
C GLN A 147 21.44 19.04 1.23
N GLN A 148 21.83 17.77 1.05
CA GLN A 148 21.66 17.06 -0.21
C GLN A 148 20.19 16.82 -0.55
N ILE A 149 19.36 16.52 0.46
CA ILE A 149 17.91 16.41 0.29
C ILE A 149 17.33 17.76 -0.15
N TRP A 150 17.77 18.84 0.49
CA TRP A 150 17.32 20.20 0.19
C TRP A 150 17.72 20.67 -1.22
N GLU A 151 18.95 20.39 -1.66
CA GLU A 151 19.43 20.71 -3.00
C GLU A 151 18.57 20.03 -4.09
N ARG A 152 18.22 18.76 -3.91
CA ARG A 152 17.34 18.05 -4.86
C ARG A 152 15.93 18.64 -4.89
N ILE A 153 15.35 18.94 -3.73
CA ILE A 153 14.01 19.56 -3.65
C ILE A 153 14.01 20.92 -4.34
N LYS A 154 15.06 21.73 -4.14
CA LYS A 154 15.22 23.01 -4.83
C LYS A 154 15.23 22.84 -6.34
N ASP A 155 16.00 21.88 -6.85
CA ASP A 155 16.09 21.59 -8.28
C ASP A 155 14.75 21.13 -8.86
N GLU A 156 14.08 20.17 -8.20
CA GLU A 156 12.78 19.63 -8.65
C GLU A 156 11.65 20.67 -8.58
N CYS A 157 11.68 21.56 -7.58
CA CYS A 157 10.67 22.61 -7.39
C CYS A 157 11.01 23.93 -8.11
N GLY A 158 12.16 24.03 -8.78
CA GLY A 158 12.61 25.25 -9.44
C GLY A 158 12.84 26.43 -8.49
N ILE A 159 13.26 26.18 -7.25
CA ILE A 159 13.51 27.23 -6.25
C ILE A 159 14.86 27.90 -6.58
N PRO A 160 14.89 29.21 -6.89
CA PRO A 160 16.13 29.89 -7.25
C PRO A 160 17.12 29.92 -6.09
N ASN A 161 18.41 29.76 -6.42
CA ASN A 161 19.51 29.91 -5.46
C ASN A 161 19.59 31.37 -5.00
N GLN A 162 19.35 31.59 -3.70
CA GLN A 162 19.65 32.86 -3.02
C GLN A 162 21.12 32.89 -2.59
#